data_AF-A0A962CRU4-F1
#
_entry.id   AF-A0A962CRU4-F1
#
_cell.length_a   1.000
_cell.length_b   1.000
_cell.length_c   1.000
_cell.angle_alpha   90.00
_cell.angle_beta   90.00
_cell.angle_gamma   90.00
#
_symmetry.space_group_name_H-M   'P 1'
#
loop_
_entity.id
_entity.type
_entity.pdbx_description
1 polymer ?
#
loop_
_entity_poly.entity_id
_entity_poly.type
_entity_poly.pdbx_seq_one_letter_code
_entity_poly.pdbx_strand_id
1 'polypeptide(L)'
;MKKNALIILFLSFFTWTTQANLIVVNSNQDTIAADGNCTLREALTAANFDISVDQCGTGLGDDLIWLLISASNDAIQLSNQLPIIDGVEIQGP
;
A
#
# COMPACT_ATOMS: atom_id res chain seq x y z
N MET A 1 10.69 53.46 24.81
CA MET A 1 11.28 52.11 25.08
C MET A 1 10.55 51.11 24.20
N LYS A 2 11.21 50.64 23.14
CA LYS A 2 10.62 49.77 22.10
C LYS A 2 10.41 48.37 22.68
N LYS A 3 9.15 47.94 22.83
CA LYS A 3 8.80 46.53 23.13
C LYS A 3 8.99 45.73 21.85
N ASN A 4 10.22 45.33 21.56
CA ASN A 4 10.51 44.35 20.53
C ASN A 4 10.26 42.96 21.13
N ALA A 5 9.02 42.49 21.03
CA ALA A 5 8.69 41.09 21.27
C ALA A 5 9.26 40.28 20.09
N LEU A 6 10.47 39.73 20.25
CA LEU A 6 11.01 38.79 19.29
C LEU A 6 10.40 37.41 19.60
N ILE A 7 9.41 37.05 18.79
CA ILE A 7 8.73 35.75 18.80
C ILE A 7 9.76 34.66 18.51
N ILE A 8 9.97 33.74 19.47
CA ILE A 8 10.75 32.51 19.24
C ILE A 8 9.89 31.61 18.35
N LEU A 9 10.17 31.61 17.05
CA LEU A 9 9.55 30.74 16.07
C LEU A 9 10.14 29.33 16.22
N PHE A 10 9.58 28.55 17.13
CA PHE A 10 9.83 27.12 17.25
C PHE A 10 9.07 26.43 16.10
N LEU A 11 9.70 26.32 14.91
CA LEU A 11 9.21 25.46 13.84
C LEU A 11 9.38 24.01 14.29
N SER A 12 8.36 23.48 14.96
CA SER A 12 8.16 22.04 15.08
C SER A 12 7.99 21.51 13.66
N PHE A 13 9.03 20.89 13.10
CA PHE A 13 8.85 20.02 11.94
C PHE A 13 7.96 18.87 12.40
N PHE A 14 6.66 18.98 12.11
CA PHE A 14 5.73 17.88 12.23
C PHE A 14 6.17 16.86 11.17
N THR A 15 7.03 15.93 11.54
CA THR A 15 7.32 14.76 10.71
C THR A 15 6.08 13.88 10.78
N TRP A 16 5.26 13.90 9.74
CA TRP A 16 4.14 12.99 9.64
C TRP A 16 4.75 11.61 9.45
N THR A 17 4.57 10.71 10.42
CA THR A 17 4.89 9.30 10.24
C THR A 17 3.82 8.73 9.33
N THR A 18 4.09 8.65 8.03
CA THR A 18 3.26 7.87 7.12
C THR A 18 3.54 6.41 7.46
N GLN A 19 2.60 5.78 8.19
CA GLN A 19 2.66 4.34 8.37
C GLN A 19 2.01 3.73 7.14
N ALA A 20 2.82 3.08 6.30
CA ALA A 20 2.27 2.36 5.17
C ALA A 20 1.39 1.21 5.69
N ASN A 21 0.15 1.15 5.20
CA ASN A 21 -0.75 0.07 5.57
C ASN A 21 -0.37 -1.21 4.80
N LEU A 22 -0.38 -2.35 5.49
CA LEU A 22 0.18 -3.60 4.96
C LEU A 22 -0.91 -4.43 4.27
N ILE A 23 -0.71 -4.73 2.99
CA ILE A 23 -1.55 -5.64 2.20
C ILE A 23 -0.70 -6.85 1.81
N VAL A 24 -1.09 -8.05 2.27
CA VAL A 24 -0.32 -9.29 2.04
C VAL A 24 -0.92 -10.07 0.87
N VAL A 25 -0.16 -10.20 -0.21
CA VAL A 25 -0.50 -11.04 -1.37
C VAL A 25 -0.07 -12.48 -1.08
N ASN A 26 -0.98 -13.43 -1.23
CA ASN A 26 -0.73 -14.85 -0.94
C ASN A 26 -1.01 -15.78 -2.13
N SER A 27 -1.34 -15.22 -3.30
CA SER A 27 -1.65 -15.96 -4.52
C SER A 27 -0.91 -15.40 -5.73
N ASN A 28 -0.47 -16.29 -6.62
CA ASN A 28 0.17 -15.96 -7.88
C ASN A 28 -0.82 -15.73 -9.04
N GLN A 29 -2.12 -15.91 -8.80
CA GLN A 29 -3.16 -15.71 -9.80
C GLN A 29 -3.28 -14.23 -10.17
N ASP A 30 -3.72 -13.95 -11.39
CA ASP A 30 -4.02 -12.60 -11.87
C ASP A 30 -5.52 -12.43 -12.10
N THR A 31 -6.29 -12.43 -11.02
CA THR A 31 -7.76 -12.39 -11.04
C THR A 31 -8.31 -11.43 -9.98
N ILE A 32 -9.60 -11.10 -10.09
CA ILE A 32 -10.37 -10.52 -8.98
C ILE A 32 -11.54 -11.49 -8.75
N ALA A 33 -11.50 -12.25 -7.65
CA ALA A 33 -12.46 -13.29 -7.34
C ALA A 33 -12.66 -13.41 -5.82
N ALA A 34 -13.86 -13.76 -5.38
CA ALA A 34 -14.11 -14.06 -3.96
C ALA A 34 -13.74 -15.53 -3.69
N ASP A 35 -12.45 -15.83 -3.64
CA ASP A 35 -11.93 -17.20 -3.56
C ASP A 35 -11.11 -17.49 -2.30
N GLY A 36 -10.99 -16.52 -1.39
CA GLY A 36 -10.28 -16.65 -0.13
C GLY A 36 -8.79 -16.30 -0.24
N ASN A 37 -8.34 -15.76 -1.37
CA ASN A 37 -6.98 -15.30 -1.57
C ASN A 37 -6.89 -13.78 -1.69
N CYS A 38 -5.66 -13.28 -1.61
CA CYS A 38 -5.33 -11.92 -2.00
C CYS A 38 -4.29 -12.02 -3.12
N THR A 39 -4.73 -11.76 -4.36
CA THR A 39 -3.87 -11.63 -5.53
C THR A 39 -3.27 -10.22 -5.62
N LEU A 40 -2.24 -10.03 -6.45
CA LEU A 40 -1.68 -8.70 -6.68
C LEU A 40 -2.70 -7.73 -7.31
N ARG A 41 -3.62 -8.23 -8.15
CA ARG A 41 -4.65 -7.38 -8.76
C ARG A 41 -5.71 -6.93 -7.75
N GLU A 42 -6.06 -7.80 -6.80
CA GLU A 42 -6.94 -7.43 -5.69
C GLU A 42 -6.26 -6.49 -4.71
N ALA A 43 -4.99 -6.74 -4.37
CA ALA A 43 -4.21 -5.87 -3.50
C ALA A 43 -4.07 -4.44 -4.06
N LEU A 44 -3.80 -4.30 -5.35
CA LEU A 44 -3.76 -3.00 -6.01
C LEU A 44 -5.14 -2.35 -6.11
N THR A 45 -6.20 -3.14 -6.25
CA THR A 45 -7.58 -2.59 -6.20
C THR A 45 -7.89 -2.08 -4.79
N ALA A 46 -7.47 -2.81 -3.76
CA ALA A 46 -7.63 -2.40 -2.37
C ALA A 46 -6.87 -1.11 -2.05
N ALA A 47 -5.61 -1.01 -2.48
CA ALA A 47 -4.77 0.18 -2.31
C ALA A 47 -5.31 1.40 -3.09
N ASN A 48 -5.61 1.24 -4.39
CA ASN A 48 -6.03 2.36 -5.24
C ASN A 48 -7.36 3.00 -4.81
N PHE A 49 -8.19 2.31 -4.04
CA PHE A 49 -9.54 2.75 -3.69
C PHE A 49 -9.80 2.81 -2.18
N ASP A 50 -8.80 2.53 -1.34
CA ASP A 50 -8.93 2.44 0.12
C ASP A 50 -10.11 1.54 0.57
N ILE A 51 -10.28 0.37 -0.08
CA ILE A 51 -11.33 -0.61 0.23
C ILE A 51 -10.73 -2.00 0.49
N SER A 52 -11.47 -2.86 1.19
CA SER A 52 -11.14 -4.29 1.25
C SER A 52 -11.66 -5.00 0.00
N VAL A 53 -10.82 -5.88 -0.57
CA VAL A 53 -11.15 -6.72 -1.73
C VAL A 53 -10.83 -8.16 -1.38
N ASP A 54 -11.84 -9.02 -1.34
CA ASP A 54 -11.76 -10.40 -0.84
C ASP A 54 -10.98 -10.53 0.49
N GLN A 55 -9.85 -11.25 0.51
CA GLN A 55 -9.00 -11.39 1.70
C GLN A 55 -7.86 -10.37 1.76
N CYS A 56 -7.82 -9.40 0.85
CA CYS A 56 -6.91 -8.27 0.95
C CYS A 56 -7.38 -7.30 2.03
N GLY A 57 -6.42 -6.83 2.84
CA GLY A 57 -6.63 -5.73 3.77
C GLY A 57 -7.09 -4.46 3.05
N THR A 58 -7.87 -3.63 3.73
CA THR A 58 -8.29 -2.31 3.24
C THR A 58 -7.06 -1.43 3.03
N GLY A 59 -6.91 -0.81 1.86
CA GLY A 59 -5.88 0.21 1.63
C GLY A 59 -6.07 1.46 2.47
N LEU A 60 -5.01 2.22 2.71
CA LEU A 60 -5.09 3.51 3.39
C LEU A 60 -3.92 4.44 3.05
N GLY A 61 -4.14 5.35 2.09
CA GLY A 61 -3.09 6.27 1.65
C GLY A 61 -1.91 5.50 1.04
N ASP A 62 -0.68 5.80 1.47
CA ASP A 62 0.48 5.02 1.01
C ASP A 62 0.41 3.59 1.58
N ASP A 63 0.43 2.57 0.73
CA ASP A 63 0.37 1.15 1.14
C ASP A 63 1.68 0.40 0.86
N LEU A 64 1.97 -0.59 1.71
CA LEU A 64 2.99 -1.61 1.47
C LEU A 64 2.31 -2.92 1.04
N ILE A 65 2.53 -3.32 -0.21
CA ILE A 65 2.10 -4.60 -0.75
C ILE A 65 3.26 -5.61 -0.61
N TRP A 66 3.09 -6.58 0.29
CA TRP A 66 4.07 -7.63 0.54
C TRP A 66 3.70 -8.92 -0.20
N LEU A 67 4.58 -9.42 -1.06
CA LEU A 67 4.36 -10.65 -1.83
C LEU A 67 4.80 -11.89 -1.02
N LEU A 68 3.84 -12.52 -0.34
CA LEU A 68 4.05 -13.79 0.39
C LEU A 68 3.64 -14.99 -0.47
N ILE A 69 4.22 -15.11 -1.66
CA ILE A 69 4.03 -16.25 -2.57
C ILE A 69 5.16 -17.27 -2.37
N SER A 70 4.77 -18.47 -1.93
CA SER A 70 5.65 -19.42 -1.22
C SER A 70 6.55 -20.31 -2.11
N ALA A 71 6.54 -20.16 -3.43
CA ALA A 71 7.26 -21.08 -4.33
C ALA A 71 8.30 -20.38 -5.21
N SER A 72 9.51 -20.92 -5.21
CA SER A 72 10.53 -20.58 -6.21
C SER A 72 10.00 -21.00 -7.59
N ASN A 73 9.85 -20.02 -8.49
CA ASN A 73 9.20 -20.10 -9.82
C ASN A 73 7.68 -19.84 -9.87
N ASP A 74 7.03 -19.40 -8.79
CA ASP A 74 5.68 -18.81 -8.87
C ASP A 74 5.76 -17.36 -9.36
N ALA A 75 5.99 -17.20 -10.66
CA ALA A 75 5.83 -15.89 -11.29
C ALA A 75 4.35 -15.54 -11.40
N ILE A 76 4.00 -14.31 -11.03
CA ILE A 76 2.66 -13.75 -11.26
C ILE A 76 2.54 -13.49 -12.77
N GLN A 77 1.75 -14.31 -13.46
CA GLN A 77 1.52 -14.16 -14.89
C GLN A 77 0.45 -13.11 -15.14
N LEU A 78 0.87 -11.89 -15.50
CA LEU A 78 -0.06 -10.81 -15.77
C LEU A 78 -0.78 -11.01 -17.11
N SER A 79 -2.11 -11.08 -17.05
CA SER A 79 -3.00 -11.07 -18.20
C SER A 79 -3.07 -9.68 -18.86
N ASN A 80 -2.87 -8.61 -18.09
CA ASN A 80 -2.83 -7.24 -18.56
C ASN A 80 -2.06 -6.35 -17.57
N GLN A 81 -1.76 -5.11 -17.98
CA GLN A 81 -1.16 -4.10 -17.11
C GLN A 81 -1.94 -3.96 -15.79
N LEU A 82 -1.19 -3.76 -14.71
CA LEU A 82 -1.72 -3.44 -13.40
C LEU A 82 -1.74 -1.92 -13.22
N PRO A 83 -2.91 -1.30 -13.01
CA PRO A 83 -2.98 0.12 -12.71
C PRO A 83 -2.47 0.40 -11.29
N ILE A 84 -1.55 1.35 -11.18
CA ILE A 84 -1.10 1.93 -9.90
C ILE A 84 -1.52 3.40 -9.97
N ILE A 85 -2.43 3.78 -9.09
CA ILE A 85 -3.09 5.09 -9.07
C ILE A 85 -2.69 5.85 -7.81
N ASP A 86 -2.61 5.16 -6.67
CA ASP A 86 -2.14 5.72 -5.40
C ASP A 86 -0.71 5.28 -5.03
N GLY A 87 -0.19 5.85 -3.95
CA GLY A 87 1.13 5.52 -3.42
C GLY A 87 1.20 4.07 -2.96
N VAL A 88 2.03 3.26 -3.62
CA VAL A 88 2.30 1.89 -3.20
C VAL A 88 3.79 1.58 -3.23
N GLU A 89 4.25 0.84 -2.23
CA GLU A 89 5.50 0.12 -2.27
C GLU A 89 5.21 -1.37 -2.46
N ILE A 90 5.81 -2.01 -3.46
CA ILE A 90 5.64 -3.44 -3.72
C ILE A 90 6.95 -4.16 -3.39
N GLN A 91 6.93 -5.00 -2.37
CA GLN A 91 8.10 -5.75 -1.90
C GLN A 91 7.91 -7.25 -2.08
N GLY A 92 8.92 -7.88 -2.69
CA GLY A 92 9.05 -9.34 -2.75
C GLY A 92 9.87 -9.90 -1.58
N PRO A 93 9.90 -11.23 -1.42
CA PRO A 93 10.75 -11.91 -0.45
C PRO A 93 12.25 -11.81 -0.78
#